data_AF-A0A7C1CTQ7-F1
#
_entry.id   AF-A0A7C1CTQ7-F1
#
_cell.length_a   1.000
_cell.length_b   1.000
_cell.length_c   1.000
_cell.angle_alpha   90.00
_cell.angle_beta   90.00
_cell.angle_gamma   90.00
#
_symmetry.space_group_name_H-M   'P 1'
#
loop_
_entity.id
_entity.type
_entity.pdbx_description
1 polymer ?
#
loop_
_entity_poly.entity_id
_entity_poly.type
_entity_poly.pdbx_seq_one_letter_code
_entity_poly.pdbx_strand_id
1 'polypeptide(L)'
;MNKDLTVLAENRDVLLTAEIACWLHMIGKYHEDFISGKNRKLDAMVPSEIIVNPMMSKLFVKDLTDGLSEKVADKWAIDTSFVKKIIIREFVETHKKSNLKNPYLSLNRDAHGRSSGTEKGILDDSAYEDQKNRANGIIYPSTAFGFENSYMDIDEIASERHILYNFIQQKLDVIRKLAGQNCAENLRMWNVLRQELISTLQRHFSRTIGDTRRPINDVTLWDQTISSVAFFKAELAEALLNGYKDPFDKYNKYNRYTFRYLHVTFDGESYVAKGTGIGDIITRRKLIDEAFDSAKSLIEVEYPLGLEIYRDTNGITFLIPELSEILAIDDLVVKKGVSLKQTISEEITTSTNWEITPFFHISERPSRNLYNLGSMVSKKPDGNIPCLKLQELWAEKAELCPSCNIRPIDINSGKRRIKFCEECYKRITGRGKQWVENRNNQTVWIDEIADSTGKIALLSFGFSLDDWINNADNLSTFRNLKKTVGFSFKELTEELSTLNELCSKPHLKSIAKKHVLIDPKTKTVDGLYDFMVGSEDLEDNKALTKDEKLALAIWRKPPSFARVRRVWETTRKFWDEALEEIKGVINPITERLVLRVRTNNL
;
A
#
# COMPACT_ATOMS: atom_id res chain seq x y z
N MET A 1 3.90 -14.37 23.37
CA MET A 1 4.08 -13.98 21.96
C MET A 1 5.39 -13.24 21.85
N ASN A 2 6.23 -13.60 20.88
CA ASN A 2 7.55 -13.03 20.68
C ASN A 2 7.41 -11.65 20.01
N LYS A 3 8.20 -10.69 20.47
CA LYS A 3 8.26 -9.32 19.94
C LYS A 3 9.70 -8.90 19.57
N ASP A 4 10.62 -9.87 19.58
CA ASP A 4 12.00 -9.70 19.14
C ASP A 4 12.10 -9.87 17.61
N LEU A 5 12.34 -8.75 16.93
CA LEU A 5 12.42 -8.67 15.48
C LEU A 5 13.76 -9.18 14.94
N THR A 6 14.76 -9.47 15.78
CA THR A 6 16.05 -10.04 15.32
C THR A 6 15.84 -11.32 14.51
N VAL A 7 14.85 -12.14 14.89
CA VAL A 7 14.47 -13.35 14.15
C VAL A 7 14.05 -13.02 12.72
N LEU A 8 13.36 -11.89 12.48
CA LEU A 8 13.02 -11.46 11.12
C LEU A 8 14.29 -11.07 10.35
N ALA A 9 15.18 -10.31 10.96
CA ALA A 9 16.44 -9.86 10.35
C ALA A 9 17.36 -11.04 9.97
N GLU A 10 17.43 -12.07 10.83
CA GLU A 10 18.20 -13.28 10.60
C GLU A 10 17.67 -14.15 9.45
N ASN A 11 16.38 -14.05 9.13
CA ASN A 11 15.72 -14.86 8.09
C ASN A 11 15.23 -13.99 6.90
N ARG A 12 15.69 -12.74 6.85
CA ARG A 12 15.28 -11.68 5.92
C ARG A 12 15.33 -12.08 4.46
N ASP A 13 16.41 -12.72 4.02
CA ASP A 13 16.57 -13.12 2.62
C ASP A 13 15.40 -14.02 2.15
N VAL A 14 14.96 -14.96 3.01
CA VAL A 14 13.85 -15.86 2.72
C VAL A 14 12.52 -15.11 2.77
N LEU A 15 12.32 -14.24 3.75
CA LEU A 15 11.10 -13.43 3.89
C LEU A 15 10.90 -12.51 2.68
N LEU A 16 11.96 -11.82 2.25
CA LEU A 16 11.92 -10.94 1.08
C LEU A 16 11.78 -11.73 -0.22
N THR A 17 12.37 -12.92 -0.33
CA THR A 17 12.14 -13.81 -1.49
C THR A 17 10.69 -14.27 -1.58
N ALA A 18 10.09 -14.64 -0.44
CA ALA A 18 8.67 -15.01 -0.37
C ALA A 18 7.76 -13.82 -0.73
N GLU A 19 8.09 -12.62 -0.24
CA GLU A 19 7.39 -11.38 -0.60
C GLU A 19 7.42 -11.16 -2.12
N ILE A 20 8.58 -11.35 -2.76
CA ILE A 20 8.73 -11.19 -4.21
C ILE A 20 7.93 -12.24 -4.99
N ALA A 21 7.87 -13.48 -4.51
CA ALA A 21 6.97 -14.48 -5.09
C ALA A 21 5.50 -14.06 -4.99
N CYS A 22 5.10 -13.45 -3.86
CA CYS A 22 3.78 -12.86 -3.69
C CYS A 22 3.56 -11.66 -4.63
N TRP A 23 4.53 -10.76 -4.83
CA TRP A 23 4.41 -9.67 -5.84
C TRP A 23 4.09 -10.17 -7.25
N LEU A 24 4.52 -11.38 -7.60
CA LEU A 24 4.35 -11.98 -8.93
C LEU A 24 3.13 -12.93 -9.03
N HIS A 25 2.39 -13.17 -7.94
CA HIS A 25 1.35 -14.21 -7.91
C HIS A 25 0.19 -13.97 -8.91
N MET A 26 -0.06 -12.71 -9.30
CA MET A 26 -1.07 -12.34 -10.30
C MET A 26 -0.47 -11.92 -11.65
N ILE A 27 0.79 -12.28 -11.95
CA ILE A 27 1.48 -11.85 -13.18
C ILE A 27 0.70 -12.19 -14.48
N GLY A 28 -0.10 -13.26 -14.47
CA GLY A 28 -0.92 -13.64 -15.61
C GLY A 28 -2.03 -12.63 -15.95
N LYS A 29 -2.48 -11.82 -14.98
CA LYS A 29 -3.46 -10.74 -15.22
C LYS A 29 -2.91 -9.59 -16.06
N TYR A 30 -1.60 -9.44 -16.15
CA TYR A 30 -0.97 -8.43 -16.99
C TYR A 30 -1.04 -8.77 -18.49
N HIS A 31 -1.37 -10.02 -18.84
CA HIS A 31 -1.44 -10.49 -20.21
C HIS A 31 -2.73 -10.01 -20.91
N GLU A 32 -2.61 -9.59 -22.16
CA GLU A 32 -3.68 -9.06 -23.03
C GLU A 32 -4.89 -9.99 -23.13
N ASP A 33 -4.68 -11.31 -23.17
CA ASP A 33 -5.77 -12.29 -23.21
C ASP A 33 -6.58 -12.34 -21.91
N PHE A 34 -5.98 -12.04 -20.75
CA PHE A 34 -6.75 -11.87 -19.51
C PHE A 34 -7.59 -10.60 -19.60
N ILE A 35 -6.95 -9.49 -20.00
CA ILE A 35 -7.54 -8.16 -20.05
C ILE A 35 -8.72 -8.14 -21.02
N SER A 36 -8.52 -8.62 -22.25
CA SER A 36 -9.56 -8.78 -23.28
C SER A 36 -10.62 -9.85 -22.92
N GLY A 37 -10.39 -10.65 -21.88
CA GLY A 37 -11.29 -11.73 -21.46
C GLY A 37 -11.25 -12.99 -22.33
N LYS A 38 -10.37 -13.05 -23.34
CA LYS A 38 -10.14 -14.24 -24.19
C LYS A 38 -9.70 -15.45 -23.37
N ASN A 39 -8.92 -15.23 -22.30
CA ASN A 39 -8.45 -16.28 -21.42
C ASN A 39 -8.50 -15.86 -19.94
N ARG A 40 -9.65 -16.06 -19.31
CA ARG A 40 -9.82 -15.79 -17.87
C ARG A 40 -8.97 -16.69 -16.97
N LYS A 41 -8.46 -17.83 -17.46
CA LYS A 41 -7.66 -18.75 -16.65
C LYS A 41 -6.28 -18.18 -16.28
N LEU A 42 -5.80 -17.17 -17.02
CA LEU A 42 -4.56 -16.44 -16.74
C LEU A 42 -4.55 -15.75 -15.36
N ASP A 43 -5.74 -15.55 -14.78
CA ASP A 43 -5.91 -15.16 -13.38
C ASP A 43 -5.17 -16.07 -12.39
N ALA A 44 -5.01 -17.36 -12.71
CA ALA A 44 -4.29 -18.35 -11.89
C ALA A 44 -3.38 -19.26 -12.75
N MET A 45 -2.76 -18.69 -13.79
CA MET A 45 -1.83 -19.41 -14.65
C MET A 45 -0.62 -18.54 -15.00
N VAL A 46 0.56 -19.16 -15.06
CA VAL A 46 1.75 -18.51 -15.58
C VAL A 46 1.63 -18.39 -17.12
N PRO A 47 1.83 -17.21 -17.71
CA PRO A 47 1.90 -17.03 -19.16
C PRO A 47 2.85 -18.02 -19.84
N SER A 48 2.43 -18.58 -20.98
CA SER A 48 3.20 -19.61 -21.69
C SER A 48 4.60 -19.13 -22.10
N GLU A 49 4.74 -17.86 -22.47
CA GLU A 49 6.01 -17.23 -22.86
C GLU A 49 7.08 -17.31 -21.75
N ILE A 50 6.65 -17.18 -20.49
CA ILE A 50 7.53 -17.33 -19.31
C ILE A 50 8.00 -18.79 -19.18
N ILE A 51 7.13 -19.76 -19.46
CA ILE A 51 7.44 -21.19 -19.33
C ILE A 51 8.27 -21.71 -20.50
N VAL A 52 8.05 -21.19 -21.70
CA VAL A 52 8.77 -21.58 -22.93
C VAL A 52 10.19 -21.00 -22.93
N ASN A 53 10.42 -19.82 -22.36
CA ASN A 53 11.77 -19.27 -22.18
C ASN A 53 12.54 -20.09 -21.13
N PRO A 54 13.63 -20.81 -21.49
CA PRO A 54 14.32 -21.70 -20.55
C PRO A 54 14.95 -20.99 -19.34
N MET A 55 15.44 -19.76 -19.53
CA MET A 55 16.05 -18.98 -18.45
C MET A 55 14.99 -18.55 -17.44
N MET A 56 13.90 -17.98 -17.93
CA MET A 56 12.78 -17.53 -17.10
C MET A 56 12.06 -18.70 -16.42
N SER A 57 11.81 -19.78 -17.16
CA SER A 57 11.16 -20.99 -16.66
C SER A 57 11.88 -21.56 -15.45
N LYS A 58 13.22 -21.63 -15.49
CA LYS A 58 14.05 -22.09 -14.36
C LYS A 58 13.80 -21.28 -13.08
N LEU A 59 13.57 -19.97 -13.19
CA LEU A 59 13.31 -19.07 -12.06
C LEU A 59 11.88 -19.19 -11.51
N PHE A 60 10.92 -19.62 -12.35
CA PHE A 60 9.53 -19.79 -11.94
C PHE A 60 9.22 -21.17 -11.36
N VAL A 61 9.88 -22.22 -11.83
CA VAL A 61 9.54 -23.62 -11.51
C VAL A 61 10.44 -24.26 -10.45
N LYS A 62 11.57 -23.63 -10.11
CA LYS A 62 12.47 -24.11 -9.06
C LYS A 62 12.30 -23.28 -7.80
N ASP A 63 12.72 -23.85 -6.68
CA ASP A 63 12.80 -23.10 -5.42
C ASP A 63 13.81 -21.96 -5.57
N LEU A 64 13.36 -20.73 -5.31
CA LEU A 64 14.19 -19.53 -5.43
C LEU A 64 15.27 -19.42 -4.34
N THR A 65 15.07 -20.12 -3.22
CA THR A 65 15.97 -20.06 -2.08
C THR A 65 16.97 -21.21 -2.01
N ASP A 66 16.97 -22.10 -3.02
CA ASP A 66 17.81 -23.29 -3.09
C ASP A 66 17.81 -24.09 -1.76
N GLY A 67 16.64 -24.23 -1.12
CA GLY A 67 16.38 -25.00 0.10
C GLY A 67 16.42 -24.23 1.43
N LEU A 68 16.79 -22.93 1.44
CA LEU A 68 16.84 -22.15 2.68
C LEU A 68 15.44 -21.93 3.30
N SER A 69 14.39 -21.88 2.49
CA SER A 69 13.01 -21.75 2.97
C SER A 69 12.58 -22.90 3.87
N GLU A 70 13.12 -24.11 3.67
CA GLU A 70 12.81 -25.27 4.51
C GLU A 70 13.27 -25.03 5.96
N LYS A 71 14.49 -24.50 6.13
CA LYS A 71 15.07 -24.17 7.45
C LYS A 71 14.27 -23.10 8.20
N VAL A 72 13.70 -22.13 7.49
CA VAL A 72 12.87 -21.08 8.10
C VAL A 72 11.54 -21.68 8.55
N ALA A 73 10.89 -22.46 7.68
CA ALA A 73 9.61 -23.05 8.00
C ALA A 73 9.71 -24.21 9.03
N ASP A 74 10.90 -24.78 9.28
CA ASP A 74 11.13 -25.66 10.44
C ASP A 74 10.95 -24.93 11.78
N LYS A 75 11.18 -23.60 11.83
CA LYS A 75 10.94 -22.78 13.02
C LYS A 75 9.44 -22.56 13.30
N TRP A 76 8.58 -22.89 12.35
CA TRP A 76 7.13 -22.65 12.46
C TRP A 76 6.37 -23.72 13.26
N ALA A 77 7.08 -24.72 13.81
CA ALA A 77 6.48 -25.84 14.55
C ALA A 77 5.39 -26.58 13.76
N ILE A 78 5.55 -26.64 12.43
CA ILE A 78 4.63 -27.32 11.50
C ILE A 78 5.01 -28.78 11.29
N ASP A 79 4.02 -29.59 10.89
CA ASP A 79 4.20 -31.00 10.53
C ASP A 79 5.28 -31.16 9.45
N THR A 80 6.13 -32.17 9.61
CA THR A 80 7.27 -32.47 8.70
C THR A 80 6.83 -32.83 7.29
N SER A 81 5.56 -33.19 7.08
CA SER A 81 4.97 -33.51 5.77
C SER A 81 4.68 -32.29 4.89
N PHE A 82 4.81 -31.06 5.40
CA PHE A 82 4.61 -29.84 4.61
C PHE A 82 5.79 -29.59 3.66
N VAL A 83 5.47 -29.26 2.40
CA VAL A 83 6.46 -28.76 1.43
C VAL A 83 6.75 -27.30 1.75
N LYS A 84 8.02 -26.96 1.92
CA LYS A 84 8.45 -25.65 2.44
C LYS A 84 9.31 -24.89 1.44
N LYS A 85 8.91 -24.90 0.15
CA LYS A 85 9.64 -24.30 -0.97
C LYS A 85 8.97 -23.03 -1.47
N ILE A 86 9.76 -22.09 -1.97
CA ILE A 86 9.26 -20.85 -2.58
C ILE A 86 9.40 -20.97 -4.10
N ILE A 87 8.32 -21.42 -4.74
CA ILE A 87 8.23 -21.62 -6.20
C ILE A 87 7.20 -20.64 -6.75
N ILE A 88 7.61 -19.65 -7.55
CA ILE A 88 6.69 -18.59 -8.05
C ILE A 88 5.50 -19.20 -8.80
N ARG A 89 5.74 -20.23 -9.62
CA ARG A 89 4.67 -20.91 -10.36
C ARG A 89 3.57 -21.42 -9.42
N GLU A 90 3.93 -21.94 -8.25
CA GLU A 90 2.94 -22.41 -7.27
C GLU A 90 2.16 -21.25 -6.66
N PHE A 91 2.82 -20.13 -6.33
CA PHE A 91 2.13 -18.90 -5.89
C PHE A 91 1.09 -18.45 -6.92
N VAL A 92 1.40 -18.52 -8.21
CA VAL A 92 0.48 -18.17 -9.30
C VAL A 92 -0.63 -19.20 -9.48
N GLU A 93 -0.33 -20.50 -9.47
CA GLU A 93 -1.31 -21.53 -9.85
C GLU A 93 -2.17 -22.04 -8.68
N THR A 94 -1.84 -21.70 -7.43
CA THR A 94 -2.52 -22.26 -6.25
C THR A 94 -3.17 -21.25 -5.32
N HIS A 95 -3.03 -19.94 -5.56
CA HIS A 95 -3.62 -18.91 -4.68
C HIS A 95 -5.16 -18.92 -4.62
N LYS A 96 -5.83 -19.74 -5.45
CA LYS A 96 -7.29 -20.01 -5.40
C LYS A 96 -7.65 -21.45 -5.05
N LYS A 97 -6.65 -22.32 -4.83
CA LYS A 97 -6.85 -23.75 -4.57
C LYS A 97 -6.96 -24.04 -3.07
N SER A 98 -7.71 -25.08 -2.71
CA SER A 98 -7.87 -25.53 -1.32
C SER A 98 -6.88 -26.64 -0.94
N ASN A 99 -6.75 -26.93 0.36
CA ASN A 99 -5.96 -28.04 0.92
C ASN A 99 -4.47 -28.00 0.53
N LEU A 100 -3.86 -26.82 0.65
CA LEU A 100 -2.45 -26.61 0.34
C LEU A 100 -1.59 -27.20 1.46
N LYS A 101 -0.58 -27.99 1.08
CA LYS A 101 0.42 -28.57 2.00
C LYS A 101 1.73 -27.77 2.02
N ASN A 102 1.66 -26.48 1.71
CA ASN A 102 2.79 -25.56 1.75
C ASN A 102 2.34 -24.31 2.50
N PRO A 103 2.97 -23.97 3.64
CA PRO A 103 2.51 -22.89 4.49
C PRO A 103 2.61 -21.53 3.78
N TYR A 104 3.66 -21.30 2.96
CA TYR A 104 3.78 -20.07 2.16
C TYR A 104 2.60 -19.90 1.20
N LEU A 105 2.16 -20.98 0.55
CA LEU A 105 1.02 -20.94 -0.37
C LEU A 105 -0.31 -20.72 0.36
N SER A 106 -0.45 -21.28 1.58
CA SER A 106 -1.62 -21.04 2.44
C SER A 106 -1.73 -19.58 2.87
N LEU A 107 -0.61 -18.96 3.31
CA LEU A 107 -0.57 -17.53 3.62
C LEU A 107 -0.88 -16.69 2.37
N ASN A 108 -0.24 -17.01 1.23
CA ASN A 108 -0.49 -16.29 -0.03
C ASN A 108 -1.98 -16.36 -0.45
N ARG A 109 -2.63 -17.50 -0.21
CA ARG A 109 -4.07 -17.67 -0.46
C ARG A 109 -4.94 -16.83 0.49
N ASP A 110 -4.66 -16.81 1.80
CA ASP A 110 -5.43 -15.96 2.74
C ASP A 110 -5.27 -14.48 2.37
N ALA A 111 -4.03 -14.05 2.14
CA ALA A 111 -3.68 -12.71 1.72
C ALA A 111 -4.34 -12.29 0.40
N HIS A 112 -4.26 -13.14 -0.64
CA HIS A 112 -4.92 -12.93 -1.93
C HIS A 112 -6.43 -12.80 -1.77
N GLY A 113 -7.05 -13.76 -1.07
CA GLY A 113 -8.47 -13.70 -0.73
C GLY A 113 -8.81 -12.39 -0.04
N ARG A 114 -7.94 -11.91 0.86
CA ARG A 114 -8.17 -10.67 1.61
C ARG A 114 -8.09 -9.39 0.80
N SER A 115 -7.30 -9.38 -0.26
CA SER A 115 -7.22 -8.28 -1.23
C SER A 115 -8.37 -8.26 -2.24
N SER A 116 -9.06 -9.38 -2.45
CA SER A 116 -10.05 -9.54 -3.50
C SER A 116 -11.48 -9.45 -2.96
N GLY A 117 -12.18 -8.36 -3.29
CA GLY A 117 -13.59 -8.17 -2.91
C GLY A 117 -14.57 -9.17 -3.55
N THR A 118 -14.19 -9.79 -4.66
CA THR A 118 -14.97 -10.84 -5.33
C THR A 118 -14.68 -12.23 -4.81
N GLU A 119 -13.44 -12.53 -4.42
CA GLU A 119 -13.10 -13.86 -3.93
C GLU A 119 -13.51 -14.07 -2.48
N LYS A 120 -13.39 -13.04 -1.64
CA LYS A 120 -14.13 -12.90 -0.37
C LYS A 120 -15.64 -12.81 -0.55
N GLY A 121 -16.07 -12.43 -1.74
CA GLY A 121 -17.45 -12.08 -2.03
C GLY A 121 -18.36 -13.29 -1.88
N ILE A 122 -19.51 -13.04 -1.25
CA ILE A 122 -20.59 -14.03 -1.22
C ILE A 122 -21.31 -14.14 -2.55
N LEU A 123 -21.10 -13.18 -3.46
CA LEU A 123 -21.82 -13.05 -4.72
C LEU A 123 -21.22 -13.91 -5.82
N ASP A 124 -22.08 -14.56 -6.58
CA ASP A 124 -21.72 -15.28 -7.80
C ASP A 124 -21.15 -14.33 -8.87
N ASP A 125 -20.32 -14.88 -9.75
CA ASP A 125 -19.72 -14.11 -10.84
C ASP A 125 -20.78 -13.50 -11.78
N SER A 126 -21.95 -14.13 -11.90
CA SER A 126 -23.07 -13.61 -12.69
C SER A 126 -23.70 -12.34 -12.12
N ALA A 127 -23.42 -12.01 -10.84
CA ALA A 127 -23.91 -10.80 -10.19
C ALA A 127 -23.19 -9.53 -10.68
N TYR A 128 -22.10 -9.67 -11.44
CA TYR A 128 -21.33 -8.55 -11.97
C TYR A 128 -21.50 -8.40 -13.50
N GLU A 129 -21.27 -7.19 -14.02
CA GLU A 129 -21.40 -6.93 -15.46
C GLU A 129 -20.03 -7.01 -16.16
N ASP A 130 -19.90 -7.86 -17.16
CA ASP A 130 -18.74 -7.83 -18.05
C ASP A 130 -18.77 -6.61 -18.98
N GLN A 131 -17.62 -5.96 -19.21
CA GLN A 131 -17.52 -4.88 -20.19
C GLN A 131 -17.68 -5.41 -21.62
N LYS A 132 -18.67 -4.87 -22.37
CA LYS A 132 -19.03 -5.34 -23.73
C LYS A 132 -18.05 -4.94 -24.84
N ASN A 133 -17.19 -3.94 -24.61
CA ASN A 133 -16.30 -3.35 -25.64
C ASN A 133 -14.93 -4.03 -25.77
N ARG A 134 -14.69 -5.18 -25.11
CA ARG A 134 -13.38 -5.88 -25.11
C ARG A 134 -12.90 -6.28 -26.52
N ALA A 135 -13.82 -6.47 -27.45
CA ALA A 135 -13.51 -6.86 -28.82
C ALA A 135 -12.71 -5.80 -29.60
N ASN A 136 -12.75 -4.53 -29.18
CA ASN A 136 -12.06 -3.43 -29.85
C ASN A 136 -10.67 -3.13 -29.23
N GLY A 137 -10.16 -3.99 -28.33
CA GLY A 137 -8.85 -3.76 -27.70
C GLY A 137 -8.85 -2.67 -26.61
N ILE A 138 -10.02 -2.20 -26.17
CA ILE A 138 -10.16 -1.05 -25.27
C ILE A 138 -10.97 -1.42 -24.02
N ILE A 139 -10.47 -1.03 -22.85
CA ILE A 139 -11.16 -1.17 -21.55
C ILE A 139 -11.31 0.16 -20.85
N TYR A 140 -12.47 0.39 -20.24
CA TYR A 140 -12.75 1.58 -19.45
C TYR A 140 -12.69 1.21 -17.97
N PRO A 141 -11.60 1.51 -17.24
CA PRO A 141 -11.56 1.38 -15.79
C PRO A 141 -12.51 2.40 -15.15
N SER A 142 -13.33 1.94 -14.21
CA SER A 142 -14.15 2.84 -13.41
C SER A 142 -13.27 3.64 -12.45
N THR A 143 -13.66 4.88 -12.13
CA THR A 143 -12.98 5.69 -11.10
C THR A 143 -13.62 5.51 -9.74
N ALA A 144 -12.94 5.98 -8.68
CA ALA A 144 -13.52 6.01 -7.33
C ALA A 144 -14.83 6.81 -7.26
N PHE A 145 -15.04 7.74 -8.20
CA PHE A 145 -16.23 8.60 -8.30
C PHE A 145 -17.24 8.11 -9.36
N GLY A 146 -17.03 6.93 -9.94
CA GLY A 146 -18.02 6.25 -10.79
C GLY A 146 -18.07 6.69 -12.27
N PHE A 147 -17.17 7.56 -12.73
CA PHE A 147 -17.04 7.89 -14.16
C PHE A 147 -15.96 7.03 -14.84
N GLU A 148 -15.98 7.03 -16.17
CA GLU A 148 -15.12 6.19 -17.04
C GLU A 148 -14.56 7.05 -18.19
N ASN A 149 -13.82 8.11 -17.87
CA ASN A 149 -13.35 9.11 -18.84
C ASN A 149 -12.06 8.69 -19.57
N SER A 150 -11.43 7.59 -19.14
CA SER A 150 -10.13 7.15 -19.63
C SER A 150 -10.20 5.71 -20.07
N TYR A 151 -9.43 5.38 -21.09
CA TYR A 151 -9.35 4.03 -21.61
C TYR A 151 -7.95 3.46 -21.47
N MET A 152 -7.90 2.14 -21.42
CA MET A 152 -6.70 1.32 -21.45
C MET A 152 -6.56 0.71 -22.83
N ASP A 153 -5.40 0.88 -23.45
CA ASP A 153 -5.03 0.26 -24.71
C ASP A 153 -4.36 -1.09 -24.45
N ILE A 154 -5.01 -2.17 -24.89
CA ILE A 154 -4.52 -3.53 -24.69
C ILE A 154 -3.28 -3.81 -25.55
N ASP A 155 -3.19 -3.22 -26.75
CA ASP A 155 -2.08 -3.45 -27.66
C ASP A 155 -0.79 -2.78 -27.15
N GLU A 156 -0.93 -1.62 -26.50
CA GLU A 156 0.19 -0.96 -25.82
C GLU A 156 0.75 -1.85 -24.70
N ILE A 157 -0.11 -2.44 -23.87
CA ILE A 157 0.30 -3.37 -22.80
C ILE A 157 0.98 -4.60 -23.38
N ALA A 158 0.42 -5.17 -24.46
CA ALA A 158 1.02 -6.31 -25.14
C ALA A 158 2.44 -5.97 -25.66
N SER A 159 2.63 -4.77 -26.21
CA SER A 159 3.91 -4.31 -26.72
C SER A 159 4.99 -4.18 -25.64
N GLU A 160 4.61 -3.83 -24.39
CA GLU A 160 5.56 -3.63 -23.29
C GLU A 160 5.82 -4.91 -22.47
N ARG A 161 5.04 -5.97 -22.66
CA ARG A 161 5.10 -7.18 -21.81
C ARG A 161 6.47 -7.85 -21.75
N HIS A 162 7.13 -7.96 -22.90
CA HIS A 162 8.46 -8.55 -22.97
C HIS A 162 9.51 -7.73 -22.19
N ILE A 163 9.36 -6.40 -22.12
CA ILE A 163 10.24 -5.52 -21.34
C ILE A 163 10.10 -5.85 -19.86
N LEU A 164 8.86 -5.98 -19.37
CA LEU A 164 8.59 -6.35 -17.99
C LEU A 164 9.15 -7.74 -17.65
N TYR A 165 8.91 -8.74 -18.50
CA TYR A 165 9.38 -10.11 -18.25
C TYR A 165 10.90 -10.22 -18.23
N ASN A 166 11.59 -9.55 -19.16
CA ASN A 166 13.05 -9.48 -19.16
C ASN A 166 13.59 -8.81 -17.90
N PHE A 167 12.95 -7.73 -17.44
CA PHE A 167 13.32 -7.07 -16.20
C PHE A 167 13.12 -7.99 -14.98
N ILE A 168 11.97 -8.68 -14.89
CA ILE A 168 11.71 -9.65 -13.81
C ILE A 168 12.76 -10.75 -13.81
N GLN A 169 13.12 -11.29 -14.98
CA GLN A 169 14.19 -12.30 -15.11
C GLN A 169 15.49 -11.81 -14.48
N GLN A 170 15.95 -10.62 -14.86
CA GLN A 170 17.18 -10.03 -14.35
C GLN A 170 17.17 -9.88 -12.83
N LYS A 171 16.04 -9.43 -12.25
CA LYS A 171 15.94 -9.26 -10.79
C LYS A 171 15.86 -10.59 -10.05
N LEU A 172 15.13 -11.58 -10.57
CA LEU A 172 15.07 -12.93 -9.99
C LEU A 172 16.43 -13.63 -10.01
N ASP A 173 17.23 -13.43 -11.06
CA ASP A 173 18.61 -13.95 -11.12
C ASP A 173 19.51 -13.35 -10.02
N VAL A 174 19.32 -12.07 -9.68
CA VAL A 174 20.06 -11.42 -8.58
C VAL A 174 19.56 -11.92 -7.22
N ILE A 175 18.24 -12.01 -7.01
CA ILE A 175 17.62 -12.53 -5.78
C ILE A 175 18.16 -13.92 -5.44
N ARG A 176 18.18 -14.82 -6.42
CA ARG A 176 18.67 -16.18 -6.22
C ARG A 176 20.13 -16.20 -5.76
N LYS A 177 20.96 -15.28 -6.25
CA LYS A 177 22.38 -15.18 -5.85
C LYS A 177 22.55 -14.58 -4.45
N LEU A 178 21.66 -13.67 -4.06
CA LEU A 178 21.68 -13.00 -2.75
C LEU A 178 21.20 -13.91 -1.61
N ALA A 179 20.28 -14.84 -1.90
CA ALA A 179 19.66 -15.69 -0.89
C ALA A 179 20.72 -16.47 -0.07
N GLY A 180 20.76 -16.23 1.24
CA GLY A 180 21.58 -17.00 2.20
C GLY A 180 22.95 -16.41 2.51
N GLN A 181 23.30 -15.26 1.93
CA GLN A 181 24.58 -14.60 2.19
C GLN A 181 24.55 -13.68 3.44
N ASN A 182 23.36 -13.17 3.82
CA ASN A 182 23.04 -12.39 5.03
C ASN A 182 24.15 -11.46 5.61
N CYS A 183 24.72 -10.54 4.81
CA CYS A 183 25.68 -9.52 5.24
C CYS A 183 25.11 -8.08 5.17
N ALA A 184 25.86 -7.07 5.63
CA ALA A 184 25.45 -5.67 5.58
C ALA A 184 25.35 -5.12 4.13
N GLU A 185 26.27 -5.52 3.25
CA GLU A 185 26.19 -5.20 1.82
C GLU A 185 24.90 -5.76 1.21
N ASN A 186 24.50 -6.97 1.62
CA ASN A 186 23.24 -7.58 1.17
C ASN A 186 22.02 -6.77 1.60
N LEU A 187 22.02 -6.14 2.79
CA LEU A 187 20.90 -5.29 3.21
C LEU A 187 20.69 -4.15 2.22
N ARG A 188 21.76 -3.46 1.84
CA ARG A 188 21.70 -2.37 0.86
C ARG A 188 21.26 -2.90 -0.52
N MET A 189 21.81 -4.03 -0.96
CA MET A 189 21.44 -4.64 -2.23
C MET A 189 19.97 -5.06 -2.26
N TRP A 190 19.46 -5.64 -1.18
CA TRP A 190 18.04 -5.99 -1.05
C TRP A 190 17.14 -4.77 -1.11
N ASN A 191 17.49 -3.69 -0.40
CA ASN A 191 16.70 -2.46 -0.42
C ASN A 191 16.61 -1.89 -1.85
N VAL A 192 17.76 -1.75 -2.54
CA VAL A 192 17.80 -1.26 -3.93
C VAL A 192 17.03 -2.17 -4.87
N LEU A 193 17.29 -3.48 -4.83
CA LEU A 193 16.63 -4.45 -5.70
C LEU A 193 15.11 -4.42 -5.53
N ARG A 194 14.65 -4.39 -4.27
CA ARG A 194 13.24 -4.37 -3.94
C ARG A 194 12.58 -3.08 -4.42
N GLN A 195 13.21 -1.92 -4.21
CA GLN A 195 12.73 -0.63 -4.71
C GLN A 195 12.62 -0.61 -6.24
N GLU A 196 13.63 -1.10 -6.97
CA GLU A 196 13.61 -1.18 -8.43
C GLU A 196 12.51 -2.12 -8.95
N LEU A 197 12.34 -3.27 -8.31
CA LEU A 197 11.30 -4.25 -8.68
C LEU A 197 9.90 -3.68 -8.46
N ILE A 198 9.63 -3.20 -7.26
CA ILE A 198 8.33 -2.65 -6.84
C ILE A 198 7.95 -1.43 -7.69
N SER A 199 8.89 -0.49 -7.91
CA SER A 199 8.62 0.69 -8.76
C SER A 199 8.34 0.34 -10.22
N THR A 200 8.98 -0.71 -10.76
CA THR A 200 8.71 -1.19 -12.11
C THR A 200 7.36 -1.90 -12.17
N LEU A 201 7.06 -2.78 -11.21
CA LEU A 201 5.73 -3.40 -11.11
C LEU A 201 4.63 -2.35 -10.96
N GLN A 202 4.82 -1.31 -10.15
CA GLN A 202 3.87 -0.20 -10.04
C GLN A 202 3.59 0.45 -11.39
N ARG A 203 4.65 0.80 -12.13
CA ARG A 203 4.52 1.42 -13.46
C ARG A 203 3.68 0.57 -14.43
N HIS A 204 3.90 -0.75 -14.45
CA HIS A 204 3.20 -1.65 -15.36
C HIS A 204 1.81 -2.04 -14.85
N PHE A 205 1.69 -2.46 -13.58
CA PHE A 205 0.45 -2.99 -13.03
C PHE A 205 -0.61 -1.91 -12.79
N SER A 206 -0.24 -0.65 -12.49
CA SER A 206 -1.19 0.46 -12.37
C SER A 206 -1.87 0.83 -13.69
N ARG A 207 -1.31 0.39 -14.83
CA ARG A 207 -1.90 0.56 -16.17
C ARG A 207 -2.88 -0.55 -16.54
N THR A 208 -3.06 -1.54 -15.67
CA THR A 208 -3.92 -2.71 -15.89
C THR A 208 -4.95 -2.87 -14.77
N ILE A 209 -5.98 -3.68 -15.00
CA ILE A 209 -7.10 -3.87 -14.08
C ILE A 209 -6.96 -5.16 -13.27
N GLY A 210 -7.37 -5.13 -12.00
CA GLY A 210 -7.44 -6.33 -11.16
C GLY A 210 -8.61 -7.25 -11.53
N ASP A 211 -9.71 -6.67 -12.03
CA ASP A 211 -10.90 -7.38 -12.51
C ASP A 211 -11.49 -6.68 -13.75
N THR A 212 -12.07 -7.46 -14.65
CA THR A 212 -12.61 -6.99 -15.94
C THR A 212 -14.10 -6.63 -15.89
N ARG A 213 -14.73 -6.77 -14.73
CA ARG A 213 -16.18 -6.59 -14.53
C ARG A 213 -16.51 -5.28 -13.81
N ARG A 214 -17.66 -4.69 -14.11
CA ARG A 214 -18.18 -3.51 -13.40
C ARG A 214 -18.97 -3.90 -12.14
N PRO A 215 -18.89 -3.09 -11.06
CA PRO A 215 -18.06 -1.89 -10.90
C PRO A 215 -16.74 -2.22 -10.18
N ILE A 216 -16.21 -3.44 -10.33
CA ILE A 216 -15.06 -3.96 -9.58
C ILE A 216 -13.73 -3.81 -10.30
N ASN A 217 -13.79 -3.38 -11.56
CA ASN A 217 -12.71 -2.83 -12.37
C ASN A 217 -12.30 -1.40 -11.95
N ASP A 218 -12.71 -0.95 -10.76
CA ASP A 218 -12.28 0.32 -10.14
C ASP A 218 -10.91 0.20 -9.45
N VAL A 219 -10.39 -1.03 -9.32
CA VAL A 219 -9.12 -1.38 -8.69
C VAL A 219 -8.14 -1.87 -9.76
N THR A 220 -6.94 -1.30 -9.79
CA THR A 220 -5.87 -1.72 -10.72
C THR A 220 -5.28 -3.06 -10.30
N LEU A 221 -4.53 -3.71 -11.19
CA LEU A 221 -3.76 -4.91 -10.84
C LEU A 221 -2.77 -4.60 -9.71
N TRP A 222 -2.19 -3.41 -9.73
CA TRP A 222 -1.26 -2.95 -8.71
C TRP A 222 -1.91 -2.87 -7.34
N ASP A 223 -3.07 -2.22 -7.24
CA ASP A 223 -3.83 -2.04 -6.01
C ASP A 223 -4.22 -3.38 -5.37
N GLN A 224 -4.61 -4.34 -6.20
CA GLN A 224 -4.90 -5.69 -5.73
C GLN A 224 -3.63 -6.37 -5.23
N THR A 225 -2.53 -6.28 -6.00
CA THR A 225 -1.26 -6.96 -5.70
C THR A 225 -0.62 -6.44 -4.42
N ILE A 226 -0.48 -5.12 -4.28
CA ILE A 226 0.10 -4.52 -3.07
C ILE A 226 -0.72 -4.88 -1.84
N SER A 227 -2.04 -4.97 -1.99
CA SER A 227 -2.91 -5.37 -0.90
C SER A 227 -2.66 -6.81 -0.46
N SER A 228 -2.53 -7.74 -1.42
CA SER A 228 -2.17 -9.13 -1.11
C SER A 228 -0.79 -9.18 -0.44
N VAL A 229 0.20 -8.46 -0.96
CA VAL A 229 1.56 -8.48 -0.41
C VAL A 229 1.62 -7.93 1.01
N ALA A 230 0.88 -6.86 1.31
CA ALA A 230 0.85 -6.27 2.66
C ALA A 230 0.36 -7.29 3.69
N PHE A 231 -0.71 -8.01 3.35
CA PHE A 231 -1.25 -9.07 4.19
C PHE A 231 -0.31 -10.26 4.31
N PHE A 232 0.18 -10.76 3.18
CA PHE A 232 1.08 -11.89 3.12
C PHE A 232 2.33 -11.65 3.96
N LYS A 233 2.92 -10.45 3.87
CA LYS A 233 4.12 -10.09 4.61
C LYS A 233 3.90 -10.06 6.11
N ALA A 234 2.79 -9.46 6.56
CA ALA A 234 2.44 -9.44 7.97
C ALA A 234 2.15 -10.86 8.50
N GLU A 235 1.39 -11.67 7.77
CA GLU A 235 1.15 -13.09 8.11
C GLU A 235 2.44 -13.88 8.22
N LEU A 236 3.37 -13.66 7.28
CA LEU A 236 4.66 -14.33 7.23
C LEU A 236 5.55 -13.93 8.42
N ALA A 237 5.55 -12.65 8.80
CA ALA A 237 6.25 -12.17 9.98
C ALA A 237 5.68 -12.77 11.26
N GLU A 238 4.35 -12.82 11.41
CA GLU A 238 3.70 -13.42 12.57
C GLU A 238 3.96 -14.93 12.64
N ALA A 239 3.89 -15.64 11.52
CA ALA A 239 4.18 -17.07 11.45
C ALA A 239 5.57 -17.40 12.00
N LEU A 240 6.55 -16.54 11.71
CA LEU A 240 7.92 -16.72 12.19
C LEU A 240 8.10 -16.30 13.66
N LEU A 241 7.41 -15.26 14.12
CA LEU A 241 7.53 -14.76 15.50
C LEU A 241 6.73 -15.60 16.51
N ASN A 242 5.50 -15.97 16.14
CA ASN A 242 4.52 -16.56 17.05
C ASN A 242 4.08 -17.98 16.65
N GLY A 243 4.65 -18.53 15.58
CA GLY A 243 4.29 -19.83 15.05
C GLY A 243 3.24 -19.74 13.94
N TYR A 244 3.27 -20.71 13.03
CA TYR A 244 2.35 -20.76 11.91
C TYR A 244 0.94 -21.15 12.37
N LYS A 245 -0.05 -20.47 11.82
CA LYS A 245 -1.48 -20.74 11.99
C LYS A 245 -2.01 -21.07 10.61
N ASP A 246 -2.65 -22.22 10.43
CA ASP A 246 -3.34 -22.47 9.15
C ASP A 246 -4.56 -21.55 9.06
N PRO A 247 -4.60 -20.57 8.13
CA PRO A 247 -5.72 -19.64 8.03
C PRO A 247 -7.05 -20.35 7.72
N PHE A 248 -6.98 -21.58 7.20
CA PHE A 248 -8.11 -22.39 6.77
C PHE A 248 -8.46 -23.53 7.74
N ASP A 249 -7.90 -23.52 8.96
CA ASP A 249 -8.26 -24.50 10.00
C ASP A 249 -9.79 -24.52 10.21
N LYS A 250 -10.36 -25.73 10.09
CA LYS A 250 -11.80 -25.97 10.22
C LYS A 250 -12.24 -26.11 11.67
N TYR A 251 -11.33 -26.46 12.57
CA TYR A 251 -11.62 -26.77 13.97
C TYR A 251 -11.39 -25.58 14.90
N ASN A 252 -10.48 -24.67 14.57
CA ASN A 252 -10.21 -23.49 15.37
C ASN A 252 -10.46 -22.18 14.60
N LYS A 253 -11.69 -21.66 14.69
CA LYS A 253 -12.07 -20.38 14.03
C LYS A 253 -11.32 -19.15 14.57
N TYR A 254 -10.72 -19.26 15.75
CA TYR A 254 -9.95 -18.19 16.40
C TYR A 254 -8.46 -18.22 16.01
N ASN A 255 -8.00 -19.23 15.26
CA ASN A 255 -6.62 -19.37 14.84
C ASN A 255 -6.36 -18.70 13.47
N ARG A 256 -6.83 -17.45 13.30
CA ARG A 256 -6.63 -16.68 12.07
C ARG A 256 -5.69 -15.51 12.33
N TYR A 257 -4.94 -15.12 11.31
CA TYR A 257 -4.13 -13.91 11.36
C TYR A 257 -5.02 -12.68 11.44
N THR A 258 -4.65 -11.72 12.28
CA THR A 258 -5.25 -10.40 12.29
C THR A 258 -4.12 -9.36 12.29
N PHE A 259 -4.46 -8.10 12.03
CA PHE A 259 -3.47 -7.10 11.64
C PHE A 259 -3.68 -5.79 12.36
N ARG A 260 -2.60 -5.00 12.44
CA ARG A 260 -2.61 -3.66 13.02
C ARG A 260 -1.96 -2.66 12.10
N TYR A 261 -2.30 -1.40 12.29
CA TYR A 261 -1.58 -0.28 11.69
C TYR A 261 -0.45 0.18 12.60
N LEU A 262 0.70 0.48 12.01
CA LEU A 262 1.77 1.27 12.63
C LEU A 262 1.92 2.57 11.84
N HIS A 263 1.57 3.70 12.46
CA HIS A 263 1.69 5.02 11.86
C HIS A 263 2.86 5.78 12.51
N VAL A 264 3.80 6.24 11.69
CA VAL A 264 4.89 7.14 12.08
C VAL A 264 4.57 8.51 11.52
N THR A 265 4.49 9.52 12.39
CA THR A 265 3.89 10.82 12.04
C THR A 265 4.60 12.00 12.68
N PHE A 266 4.52 13.16 12.05
CA PHE A 266 4.93 14.47 12.56
C PHE A 266 4.21 15.56 11.75
N ASP A 267 4.28 16.82 12.20
CA ASP A 267 3.71 17.92 11.41
C ASP A 267 4.69 18.40 10.33
N GLY A 268 4.74 17.64 9.23
CA GLY A 268 5.60 17.92 8.10
C GLY A 268 5.19 19.17 7.34
N GLU A 269 3.90 19.49 7.32
CA GLU A 269 3.39 20.73 6.72
C GLU A 269 3.95 21.97 7.43
N SER A 270 3.85 22.03 8.76
CA SER A 270 4.46 23.11 9.55
C SER A 270 5.99 23.14 9.41
N TYR A 271 6.64 21.99 9.28
CA TYR A 271 8.08 21.92 9.03
C TYR A 271 8.46 22.56 7.69
N VAL A 272 7.73 22.24 6.63
CA VAL A 272 7.94 22.78 5.27
C VAL A 272 7.60 24.26 5.20
N ALA A 273 6.55 24.70 5.90
CA ALA A 273 6.09 26.09 5.93
C ALA A 273 7.13 27.08 6.50
N LYS A 274 8.12 26.60 7.27
CA LYS A 274 9.24 27.42 7.77
C LYS A 274 10.25 27.82 6.69
N GLY A 275 10.17 27.26 5.48
CA GLY A 275 11.14 27.52 4.43
C GLY A 275 11.18 29.00 4.02
N THR A 276 12.36 29.61 3.95
CA THR A 276 12.54 31.05 3.61
C THR A 276 12.45 31.35 2.12
N GLY A 277 12.39 30.30 1.29
CA GLY A 277 12.26 30.39 -0.16
C GLY A 277 12.07 29.01 -0.79
N ILE A 278 11.78 28.97 -2.09
CA ILE A 278 11.41 27.75 -2.82
C ILE A 278 12.47 26.65 -2.69
N GLY A 279 13.77 27.00 -2.80
CA GLY A 279 14.86 26.04 -2.65
C GLY A 279 14.92 25.38 -1.26
N ASP A 280 14.62 26.13 -0.19
CA ASP A 280 14.53 25.59 1.17
C ASP A 280 13.32 24.66 1.31
N ILE A 281 12.14 25.11 0.84
CA ILE A 281 10.88 24.35 0.86
C ILE A 281 11.03 22.98 0.17
N ILE A 282 11.61 22.95 -1.04
CA ILE A 282 11.88 21.70 -1.78
C ILE A 282 12.82 20.79 -0.99
N THR A 283 13.85 21.36 -0.36
CA THR A 283 14.80 20.58 0.43
C THR A 283 14.14 19.98 1.67
N ARG A 284 13.33 20.76 2.38
CA ARG A 284 12.58 20.28 3.55
C ARG A 284 11.65 19.12 3.18
N ARG A 285 10.93 19.22 2.05
CA ARG A 285 10.13 18.10 1.53
C ARG A 285 10.98 16.86 1.25
N LYS A 286 12.14 17.04 0.61
CA LYS A 286 13.07 15.94 0.36
C LYS A 286 13.56 15.28 1.67
N LEU A 287 13.85 16.06 2.72
CA LEU A 287 14.26 15.53 4.02
C LEU A 287 13.13 14.72 4.69
N ILE A 288 11.86 15.12 4.52
CA ILE A 288 10.71 14.32 4.94
C ILE A 288 10.68 12.99 4.20
N ASP A 289 10.86 13.01 2.87
CA ASP A 289 10.86 11.79 2.06
C ASP A 289 11.98 10.83 2.50
N GLU A 290 13.20 11.36 2.69
CA GLU A 290 14.36 10.58 3.16
C GLU A 290 14.12 10.00 4.57
N ALA A 291 13.52 10.77 5.48
CA ALA A 291 13.17 10.29 6.82
C ALA A 291 12.17 9.13 6.78
N PHE A 292 11.12 9.23 5.96
CA PHE A 292 10.15 8.15 5.77
C PHE A 292 10.75 6.95 5.02
N ASP A 293 11.66 7.17 4.07
CA ASP A 293 12.37 6.08 3.39
C ASP A 293 13.29 5.31 4.34
N SER A 294 13.92 5.97 5.32
CA SER A 294 14.66 5.29 6.39
C SER A 294 13.73 4.40 7.25
N ALA A 295 12.57 4.93 7.67
CA ALA A 295 11.59 4.14 8.43
C ALA A 295 11.07 2.95 7.61
N LYS A 296 10.78 3.15 6.32
CA LYS A 296 10.37 2.10 5.37
C LYS A 296 11.44 1.02 5.24
N SER A 297 12.71 1.40 5.07
CA SER A 297 13.82 0.46 4.95
C SER A 297 13.94 -0.44 6.19
N LEU A 298 13.77 0.13 7.39
CA LEU A 298 13.79 -0.64 8.64
C LEU A 298 12.65 -1.66 8.71
N ILE A 299 11.41 -1.25 8.44
CA ILE A 299 10.20 -2.09 8.63
C ILE A 299 9.98 -3.07 7.47
N GLU A 300 10.35 -2.70 6.25
CA GLU A 300 10.12 -3.54 5.09
C GLU A 300 11.33 -4.39 4.74
N VAL A 301 12.55 -3.93 4.98
CA VAL A 301 13.75 -4.61 4.50
C VAL A 301 14.55 -5.19 5.66
N GLU A 302 15.01 -4.40 6.61
CA GLU A 302 15.91 -4.88 7.68
C GLU A 302 15.20 -5.84 8.65
N TYR A 303 14.00 -5.45 9.09
CA TYR A 303 13.11 -6.24 9.91
C TYR A 303 11.80 -6.41 9.14
N PRO A 304 11.67 -7.38 8.19
CA PRO A 304 10.49 -7.54 7.31
C PRO A 304 9.17 -7.81 8.04
N LEU A 305 8.68 -6.83 8.78
CA LEU A 305 7.57 -6.90 9.72
C LEU A 305 6.26 -6.55 9.03
N GLY A 306 6.31 -5.65 8.05
CA GLY A 306 5.12 -5.11 7.42
C GLY A 306 5.40 -4.45 6.06
N LEU A 307 4.35 -3.85 5.50
CA LEU A 307 4.39 -3.12 4.24
C LEU A 307 3.74 -1.74 4.40
N GLU A 308 4.31 -0.72 3.79
CA GLU A 308 3.73 0.61 3.63
C GLU A 308 2.42 0.50 2.86
N ILE A 309 1.37 1.08 3.42
CA ILE A 309 0.02 1.10 2.86
C ILE A 309 -0.58 2.51 2.85
N TYR A 310 0.19 3.52 3.26
CA TYR A 310 -0.13 4.94 3.17
C TYR A 310 1.10 5.79 3.47
N ARG A 311 1.22 6.94 2.80
CA ARG A 311 2.18 8.00 3.10
C ARG A 311 1.59 9.34 2.70
N ASP A 312 1.94 10.41 3.39
CA ASP A 312 1.79 11.80 2.95
C ASP A 312 2.92 12.68 3.51
N THR A 313 2.75 14.01 3.50
CA THR A 313 3.78 14.93 4.05
C THR A 313 3.90 14.85 5.57
N ASN A 314 2.87 14.37 6.27
CA ASN A 314 2.79 14.32 7.72
C ASN A 314 3.10 12.93 8.28
N GLY A 315 2.84 11.85 7.54
CA GLY A 315 3.12 10.52 8.07
C GLY A 315 3.22 9.39 7.06
N ILE A 316 3.66 8.24 7.55
CA ILE A 316 3.78 6.97 6.84
C ILE A 316 3.13 5.88 7.69
N THR A 317 2.33 5.01 7.06
CA THR A 317 1.59 3.93 7.73
C THR A 317 1.93 2.58 7.14
N PHE A 318 2.20 1.64 8.03
CA PHE A 318 2.49 0.25 7.70
C PHE A 318 1.38 -0.66 8.18
N LEU A 319 1.13 -1.71 7.41
CA LEU A 319 0.39 -2.86 7.87
C LEU A 319 1.34 -3.85 8.55
N ILE A 320 1.08 -4.16 9.82
CA ILE A 320 1.91 -5.06 10.66
C ILE A 320 1.05 -6.19 11.26
N PRO A 321 1.67 -7.29 11.71
CA PRO A 321 0.95 -8.40 12.34
C PRO A 321 0.40 -8.09 13.74
N GLU A 322 -0.53 -8.92 14.19
CA GLU A 322 -0.92 -8.96 15.60
C GLU A 322 0.09 -9.78 16.42
N LEU A 323 0.95 -9.10 17.16
CA LEU A 323 1.93 -9.76 18.05
C LEU A 323 1.49 -9.86 19.51
N SER A 324 0.40 -9.18 19.89
CA SER A 324 -0.26 -9.31 21.19
C SER A 324 -1.61 -8.58 21.18
N GLU A 325 -2.47 -8.92 22.15
CA GLU A 325 -3.78 -8.27 22.37
C GLU A 325 -3.63 -6.77 22.61
N ILE A 326 -2.60 -6.37 23.34
CA ILE A 326 -2.16 -4.98 23.49
C ILE A 326 -0.71 -4.92 22.98
N LEU A 327 -0.48 -4.13 21.93
CA LEU A 327 0.84 -3.98 21.31
C LEU A 327 1.26 -2.51 21.38
N ALA A 328 2.32 -2.22 22.12
CA ALA A 328 2.99 -0.93 22.08
C ALA A 328 4.19 -0.98 21.13
N ILE A 329 4.53 0.14 20.52
CA ILE A 329 5.70 0.25 19.63
C ILE A 329 7.02 0.02 20.38
N ASP A 330 7.05 0.34 21.67
CA ASP A 330 8.19 0.09 22.56
C ASP A 330 8.40 -1.41 22.83
N ASP A 331 7.38 -2.24 22.61
CA ASP A 331 7.50 -3.69 22.79
C ASP A 331 8.25 -4.37 21.63
N LEU A 332 8.38 -3.71 20.48
CA LEU A 332 9.04 -4.26 19.29
C LEU A 332 10.55 -4.07 19.44
N VAL A 333 11.29 -5.15 19.69
CA VAL A 333 12.72 -5.12 19.99
C VAL A 333 13.54 -5.44 18.75
N VAL A 334 14.52 -4.61 18.40
CA VAL A 334 15.38 -4.80 17.21
C VAL A 334 16.76 -5.38 17.55
N LYS A 335 17.19 -5.19 18.80
CA LYS A 335 18.35 -5.81 19.44
C LYS A 335 18.19 -5.65 20.95
N LYS A 336 18.93 -6.42 21.75
CA LYS A 336 18.80 -6.43 23.21
C LYS A 336 18.81 -5.00 23.80
N GLY A 337 17.69 -4.59 24.39
CA GLY A 337 17.51 -3.30 25.04
C GLY A 337 17.22 -2.11 24.12
N VAL A 338 17.02 -2.31 22.81
CA VAL A 338 16.69 -1.25 21.85
C VAL A 338 15.41 -1.58 21.12
N SER A 339 14.44 -0.66 21.19
CA SER A 339 13.15 -0.79 20.50
C SER A 339 13.20 -0.26 19.06
N LEU A 340 12.29 -0.75 18.22
CA LEU A 340 12.09 -0.25 16.86
C LEU A 340 11.75 1.25 16.88
N LYS A 341 10.98 1.70 17.88
CA LYS A 341 10.68 3.11 18.12
C LYS A 341 11.96 3.95 18.23
N GLN A 342 12.90 3.49 19.05
CA GLN A 342 14.15 4.20 19.30
C GLN A 342 14.96 4.29 18.01
N THR A 343 15.11 3.19 17.28
CA THR A 343 15.86 3.17 16.02
C THR A 343 15.24 4.07 14.96
N ILE A 344 13.92 4.01 14.73
CA ILE A 344 13.24 4.91 13.78
C ILE A 344 13.38 6.37 14.22
N SER A 345 13.25 6.64 15.53
CA SER A 345 13.39 8.01 16.06
C SER A 345 14.80 8.55 15.82
N GLU A 346 15.84 7.75 16.05
CA GLU A 346 17.24 8.12 15.82
C GLU A 346 17.50 8.40 14.34
N GLU A 347 17.02 7.56 13.42
CA GLU A 347 17.17 7.76 11.97
C GLU A 347 16.44 9.01 11.46
N ILE A 348 15.18 9.21 11.85
CA ILE A 348 14.38 10.39 11.43
C ILE A 348 14.97 11.67 12.02
N THR A 349 15.31 11.67 13.31
CA THR A 349 15.89 12.86 13.92
C THR A 349 17.26 13.17 13.31
N THR A 350 18.10 12.18 13.02
CA THR A 350 19.42 12.43 12.42
C THR A 350 19.30 12.94 10.98
N SER A 351 18.50 12.28 10.13
CA SER A 351 18.29 12.69 8.73
C SER A 351 17.70 14.09 8.59
N THR A 352 16.88 14.52 9.56
CA THR A 352 16.27 15.86 9.57
C THR A 352 17.09 16.92 10.31
N ASN A 353 18.35 16.61 10.67
CA ASN A 353 19.20 17.46 11.50
C ASN A 353 18.47 17.89 12.79
N TRP A 354 17.83 16.96 13.46
CA TRP A 354 17.12 17.12 14.73
C TRP A 354 15.96 18.13 14.72
N GLU A 355 15.56 18.65 13.55
CA GLU A 355 14.47 19.63 13.44
C GLU A 355 13.07 18.98 13.58
N ILE A 356 12.99 17.66 13.46
CA ILE A 356 11.76 16.86 13.54
C ILE A 356 11.92 15.79 14.61
N THR A 357 10.87 15.59 15.43
CA THR A 357 10.71 14.43 16.32
C THR A 357 9.50 13.63 15.86
N PRO A 358 9.63 12.34 15.53
CA PRO A 358 8.49 11.52 15.11
C PRO A 358 7.65 11.06 16.29
N PHE A 359 6.37 10.86 16.02
CA PHE A 359 5.37 10.25 16.89
C PHE A 359 4.90 8.93 16.30
N PHE A 360 4.37 8.06 17.15
CA PHE A 360 4.01 6.70 16.78
C PHE A 360 2.61 6.37 17.28
N HIS A 361 1.82 5.76 16.42
CA HIS A 361 0.53 5.20 16.79
C HIS A 361 0.48 3.74 16.34
N ILE A 362 -0.10 2.88 17.16
CA ILE A 362 -0.52 1.53 16.78
C ILE A 362 -2.04 1.45 16.91
N SER A 363 -2.73 0.82 15.96
CA SER A 363 -4.19 0.65 16.05
C SER A 363 -4.56 -0.16 17.30
N GLU A 364 -5.50 0.35 18.10
CA GLU A 364 -5.87 -0.22 19.40
C GLU A 364 -6.44 -1.63 19.28
N ARG A 365 -7.33 -1.84 18.30
CA ARG A 365 -7.90 -3.15 17.99
C ARG A 365 -7.21 -3.73 16.76
N PRO A 366 -6.84 -5.02 16.81
CA PRO A 366 -6.40 -5.71 15.62
C PRO A 366 -7.62 -6.09 14.77
N SER A 367 -7.47 -6.14 13.45
CA SER A 367 -8.59 -6.40 12.53
C SER A 367 -8.15 -7.21 11.32
N ARG A 368 -9.09 -8.00 10.78
CA ARG A 368 -8.92 -8.71 9.50
C ARG A 368 -9.32 -7.88 8.28
N ASN A 369 -9.81 -6.65 8.43
CA ASN A 369 -10.32 -5.89 7.28
C ASN A 369 -9.93 -4.42 7.27
N LEU A 370 -9.48 -3.90 8.42
CA LEU A 370 -8.73 -2.65 8.52
C LEU A 370 -9.46 -1.40 7.98
N TYR A 371 -10.75 -1.29 8.21
CA TYR A 371 -11.57 -0.18 7.73
C TYR A 371 -11.18 1.19 8.33
N ASN A 372 -10.47 1.21 9.46
CA ASN A 372 -10.13 2.42 10.22
C ASN A 372 -8.79 3.06 9.80
N LEU A 373 -8.35 2.91 8.54
CA LEU A 373 -7.11 3.55 8.07
C LEU A 373 -7.16 5.07 8.24
N GLY A 374 -8.31 5.65 7.93
CA GLY A 374 -8.55 7.08 8.00
C GLY A 374 -8.28 7.71 9.35
N SER A 375 -8.90 7.15 10.38
CA SER A 375 -8.73 7.61 11.76
C SER A 375 -7.33 7.35 12.28
N MET A 376 -6.56 6.48 11.64
CA MET A 376 -5.16 6.25 11.94
C MET A 376 -4.26 7.32 11.32
N VAL A 377 -4.44 7.62 10.02
CA VAL A 377 -3.60 8.58 9.28
C VAL A 377 -3.89 10.03 9.65
N SER A 378 -5.06 10.31 10.24
CA SER A 378 -5.38 11.65 10.76
C SER A 378 -4.68 11.98 12.08
N LYS A 379 -4.06 11.00 12.75
CA LYS A 379 -3.32 11.22 14.00
C LYS A 379 -1.98 11.89 13.68
N LYS A 380 -1.86 13.17 14.02
CA LYS A 380 -0.61 13.95 13.93
C LYS A 380 -0.46 14.88 15.14
N PRO A 381 0.77 15.27 15.52
CA PRO A 381 0.97 16.26 16.57
C PRO A 381 0.51 17.65 16.12
N ASP A 382 0.14 18.49 17.08
CA ASP A 382 -0.11 19.92 16.86
C ASP A 382 1.22 20.66 16.73
N GLY A 383 1.67 20.90 15.49
CA GLY A 383 2.91 21.61 15.23
C GLY A 383 4.15 20.71 15.16
N ASN A 384 5.17 21.19 14.44
CA ASN A 384 6.44 20.48 14.34
C ASN A 384 7.30 20.69 15.60
N ILE A 385 7.67 19.59 16.26
CA ILE A 385 8.45 19.58 17.51
C ILE A 385 9.92 19.19 17.23
N PRO A 386 10.89 20.12 17.36
CA PRO A 386 12.31 19.79 17.24
C PRO A 386 12.81 18.92 18.41
N CYS A 387 13.88 18.16 18.17
CA CYS A 387 14.48 17.31 19.20
C CYS A 387 15.15 18.15 20.31
N LEU A 388 15.02 17.69 21.56
CA LEU A 388 15.60 18.36 22.74
C LEU A 388 17.13 18.51 22.67
N LYS A 389 17.83 17.65 21.92
CA LYS A 389 19.29 17.77 21.71
C LYS A 389 19.70 19.14 21.13
N LEU A 390 18.82 19.82 20.40
CA LEU A 390 19.11 21.15 19.88
C LEU A 390 19.26 22.20 20.98
N GLN A 391 18.78 21.96 22.21
CA GLN A 391 19.01 22.84 23.35
C GLN A 391 20.50 22.93 23.70
N GLU A 392 21.27 21.87 23.49
CA GLU A 392 22.72 21.84 23.77
C GLU A 392 23.51 22.81 22.88
N LEU A 393 22.92 23.26 21.76
CA LEU A 393 23.52 24.28 20.89
C LEU A 393 23.43 25.69 21.46
N TRP A 394 22.62 25.89 22.52
CA TRP A 394 22.35 27.20 23.12
C TRP A 394 23.12 27.35 24.43
N ALA A 395 24.36 27.84 24.36
CA ALA A 395 25.17 28.20 25.53
C ALA A 395 25.12 29.70 25.89
N GLU A 396 24.79 30.56 24.91
CA GLU A 396 24.81 32.03 25.04
C GLU A 396 23.59 32.70 24.38
N LYS A 397 23.35 33.99 24.66
CA LYS A 397 22.34 34.80 23.95
C LYS A 397 22.84 35.14 22.54
N ALA A 398 22.47 34.33 21.56
CA ALA A 398 22.76 34.54 20.15
C ALA A 398 21.49 34.83 19.33
N GLU A 399 21.67 35.42 18.15
CA GLU A 399 20.57 35.67 17.20
C GLU A 399 20.04 34.35 16.63
N LEU A 400 18.72 34.21 16.51
CA LEU A 400 18.08 33.05 15.90
C LEU A 400 18.29 33.04 14.38
N CYS A 401 18.63 31.87 13.84
CA CYS A 401 18.66 31.68 12.39
C CYS A 401 17.26 31.90 11.80
N PRO A 402 17.08 32.84 10.87
CA PRO A 402 15.77 33.20 10.30
C PRO A 402 15.14 32.11 9.42
N SER A 403 15.88 31.05 9.07
CA SER A 403 15.36 29.92 8.27
C SER A 403 14.80 28.80 9.13
N CYS A 404 15.53 28.30 10.12
CA CYS A 404 15.00 27.24 10.98
C CYS A 404 14.22 27.78 12.19
N ASN A 405 14.49 29.02 12.62
CA ASN A 405 14.00 29.59 13.87
C ASN A 405 14.29 28.71 15.11
N ILE A 406 15.36 27.92 15.05
CA ILE A 406 15.74 26.97 16.12
C ILE A 406 17.20 27.12 16.53
N ARG A 407 18.12 27.29 15.58
CA ARG A 407 19.57 27.34 15.86
C ARG A 407 20.07 28.78 15.98
N PRO A 408 21.10 29.04 16.80
CA PRO A 408 21.76 30.33 16.82
C PRO A 408 22.59 30.55 15.53
N ILE A 409 22.79 31.81 15.16
CA ILE A 409 23.79 32.23 14.18
C ILE A 409 25.12 32.41 14.91
N ASP A 410 26.22 31.88 14.38
CA ASP A 410 27.56 32.06 14.96
C ASP A 410 27.91 33.56 14.99
N ILE A 411 28.39 34.06 16.12
CA ILE A 411 28.79 35.46 16.33
C ILE A 411 29.83 35.92 15.28
N ASN A 412 30.69 35.02 14.80
CA ASN A 412 31.68 35.34 13.77
C ASN A 412 31.09 35.40 12.34
N SER A 413 29.84 34.97 12.15
CA SER A 413 29.11 35.02 10.87
C SER A 413 28.90 36.45 10.36
N GLY A 414 28.76 37.41 11.28
CA GLY A 414 28.62 38.83 10.96
C GLY A 414 29.80 39.38 10.14
N LYS A 415 31.02 38.85 10.36
CA LYS A 415 32.21 39.21 9.57
C LYS A 415 32.20 38.60 8.16
N ARG A 416 31.47 37.49 7.95
CA ARG A 416 31.36 36.76 6.68
C ARG A 416 30.06 37.05 5.91
N ARG A 417 29.22 37.96 6.42
CA ARG A 417 27.85 38.24 5.90
C ARG A 417 26.94 37.00 5.83
N ILE A 418 27.22 35.97 6.63
CA ILE A 418 26.39 34.75 6.68
C ILE A 418 25.19 35.03 7.59
N LYS A 419 23.98 34.94 7.05
CA LYS A 419 22.71 35.23 7.76
C LYS A 419 21.99 33.99 8.29
N PHE A 420 22.57 32.81 8.14
CA PHE A 420 21.94 31.54 8.48
C PHE A 420 22.88 30.71 9.35
N CYS A 421 22.33 29.83 10.19
CA CYS A 421 23.12 28.77 10.82
C CYS A 421 23.72 27.85 9.74
N GLU A 422 24.78 27.13 10.10
CA GLU A 422 25.52 26.25 9.18
C GLU A 422 24.61 25.28 8.41
N GLU A 423 23.69 24.61 9.11
CA GLU A 423 22.78 23.64 8.49
C GLU A 423 21.79 24.28 7.50
N CYS A 424 21.26 25.46 7.81
CA CYS A 424 20.41 26.20 6.87
C CYS A 424 21.24 26.78 5.70
N TYR A 425 22.47 27.22 5.96
CA TYR A 425 23.37 27.71 4.93
C TYR A 425 23.71 26.60 3.92
N LYS A 426 24.06 25.39 4.38
CA LYS A 426 24.27 24.21 3.53
C LYS A 426 23.02 23.84 2.73
N ARG A 427 21.84 23.92 3.36
CA ARG A 427 20.54 23.61 2.75
C ARG A 427 20.17 24.53 1.59
N ILE A 428 20.48 25.83 1.74
CA ILE A 428 20.08 26.89 0.81
C ILE A 428 21.14 27.13 -0.28
N THR A 429 22.42 27.03 0.05
CA THR A 429 23.52 27.42 -0.85
C THR A 429 23.67 26.44 -2.03
N GLY A 430 23.98 26.98 -3.22
CA GLY A 430 24.23 26.17 -4.43
C GLY A 430 22.95 25.69 -5.15
N ARG A 431 21.76 25.91 -4.58
CA ARG A 431 20.49 25.49 -5.16
C ARG A 431 20.15 26.18 -6.46
N GLY A 432 20.44 27.48 -6.58
CA GLY A 432 20.26 28.20 -7.84
C GLY A 432 21.04 27.54 -8.99
N LYS A 433 22.31 27.17 -8.74
CA LYS A 433 23.15 26.49 -9.72
C LYS A 433 22.61 25.10 -10.10
N GLN A 434 22.28 24.28 -9.10
CA GLN A 434 21.67 22.96 -9.35
C GLN A 434 20.37 23.08 -10.16
N TRP A 435 19.60 24.12 -9.91
CA TRP A 435 18.33 24.32 -10.58
C TRP A 435 18.55 24.77 -12.05
N VAL A 436 19.49 25.68 -12.32
CA VAL A 436 19.88 26.06 -13.71
C VAL A 436 20.33 24.82 -14.49
N GLU A 437 21.14 23.96 -13.86
CA GLU A 437 21.68 22.76 -14.50
C GLU A 437 20.62 21.69 -14.81
N ASN A 438 19.52 21.66 -14.05
CA ASN A 438 18.45 20.66 -14.19
C ASN A 438 17.12 21.27 -14.66
N ARG A 439 17.17 22.45 -15.29
CA ARG A 439 15.98 23.20 -15.69
C ARG A 439 15.19 22.42 -16.75
N ASN A 440 13.92 22.10 -16.46
CA ASN A 440 13.01 21.41 -17.37
C ASN A 440 11.76 22.25 -17.66
N ASN A 441 11.93 23.39 -18.34
CA ASN A 441 10.85 24.34 -18.68
C ASN A 441 10.01 24.83 -17.48
N GLN A 442 10.61 24.92 -16.29
CA GLN A 442 10.03 25.53 -15.10
C GLN A 442 10.85 26.75 -14.68
N THR A 443 10.44 27.49 -13.64
CA THR A 443 11.26 28.49 -12.94
C THR A 443 11.09 28.46 -11.42
N VAL A 444 12.11 28.87 -10.68
CA VAL A 444 12.03 29.25 -9.25
C VAL A 444 12.12 30.76 -9.03
N TRP A 445 12.29 31.55 -10.09
CA TRP A 445 12.35 33.01 -10.04
C TRP A 445 11.00 33.60 -10.42
N ILE A 446 10.45 34.41 -9.51
CA ILE A 446 9.10 34.94 -9.67
C ILE A 446 9.02 35.96 -10.82
N ASP A 447 10.12 36.65 -11.11
CA ASP A 447 10.20 37.64 -12.18
C ASP A 447 10.08 37.00 -13.57
N GLU A 448 10.44 35.72 -13.70
CA GLU A 448 10.35 34.99 -14.97
C GLU A 448 8.91 34.53 -15.28
N ILE A 449 8.02 34.48 -14.28
CA ILE A 449 6.58 34.19 -14.48
C ILE A 449 5.70 35.43 -14.46
N ALA A 450 6.26 36.60 -14.15
CA ALA A 450 5.51 37.84 -14.10
C ALA A 450 5.10 38.28 -15.52
N ASP A 451 3.93 38.89 -15.65
CA ASP A 451 3.51 39.49 -16.92
C ASP A 451 4.38 40.70 -17.29
N SER A 452 4.15 41.29 -18.47
CA SER A 452 4.90 42.46 -18.95
C SER A 452 4.77 43.70 -18.04
N THR A 453 3.86 43.68 -17.05
CA THR A 453 3.66 44.73 -16.05
C THR A 453 4.17 44.33 -14.66
N GLY A 454 4.84 43.19 -14.54
CA GLY A 454 5.38 42.68 -13.28
C GLY A 454 4.31 42.03 -12.37
N LYS A 455 3.13 41.69 -12.88
CA LYS A 455 2.04 41.10 -12.08
C LYS A 455 2.02 39.59 -12.20
N ILE A 456 1.60 38.94 -11.13
CA ILE A 456 1.51 37.48 -11.00
C ILE A 456 0.15 37.14 -10.39
N ALA A 457 -0.44 36.02 -10.83
CA ALA A 457 -1.61 35.42 -10.20
C ALA A 457 -1.27 34.03 -9.66
N LEU A 458 -1.51 33.80 -8.36
CA LEU A 458 -1.42 32.47 -7.76
C LEU A 458 -2.82 31.85 -7.74
N LEU A 459 -2.97 30.72 -8.43
CA LEU A 459 -4.18 29.90 -8.36
C LEU A 459 -3.92 28.76 -7.37
N SER A 460 -4.70 28.72 -6.30
CA SER A 460 -4.67 27.65 -5.31
C SER A 460 -6.05 27.01 -5.24
N PHE A 461 -6.10 25.69 -5.37
CA PHE A 461 -7.33 24.93 -5.30
C PHE A 461 -7.18 23.82 -4.27
N GLY A 462 -8.27 23.48 -3.60
CA GLY A 462 -8.32 22.39 -2.63
C GLY A 462 -9.59 21.58 -2.83
N PHE A 463 -9.46 20.26 -2.73
CA PHE A 463 -10.58 19.33 -2.66
C PHE A 463 -10.43 18.57 -1.34
N SER A 464 -11.34 18.82 -0.39
CA SER A 464 -11.29 18.09 0.88
C SER A 464 -11.65 16.63 0.62
N LEU A 465 -10.80 15.74 1.10
CA LEU A 465 -11.00 14.30 1.06
C LEU A 465 -11.34 13.73 2.46
N ASP A 466 -11.70 14.58 3.43
CA ASP A 466 -11.85 14.17 4.83
C ASP A 466 -12.89 13.05 5.00
N ASP A 467 -14.03 13.13 4.34
CA ASP A 467 -15.09 12.12 4.41
C ASP A 467 -14.72 10.80 3.68
N TRP A 468 -13.77 10.85 2.75
CA TRP A 468 -13.26 9.66 2.05
C TRP A 468 -12.07 9.03 2.77
N ILE A 469 -11.18 9.83 3.32
CA ILE A 469 -9.93 9.35 3.90
C ILE A 469 -10.10 9.19 5.40
N ASN A 470 -10.44 10.24 6.16
CA ASN A 470 -10.38 10.25 7.63
C ASN A 470 -11.47 9.37 8.26
N ASN A 471 -12.73 9.57 7.86
CA ASN A 471 -13.83 8.78 8.41
C ASN A 471 -14.15 7.55 7.57
N ALA A 472 -13.61 7.45 6.35
CA ALA A 472 -13.92 6.39 5.39
C ALA A 472 -15.41 6.24 5.05
N ASP A 473 -16.25 7.22 5.43
CA ASP A 473 -17.70 7.23 5.26
C ASP A 473 -18.07 7.05 3.77
N ASN A 474 -17.32 7.73 2.90
CA ASN A 474 -17.56 7.74 1.45
C ASN A 474 -16.74 6.70 0.68
N LEU A 475 -16.03 5.77 1.36
CA LEU A 475 -15.33 4.68 0.67
C LEU A 475 -16.25 3.53 0.33
N SER A 476 -17.40 3.41 0.98
CA SER A 476 -18.39 2.40 0.63
C SER A 476 -18.99 2.69 -0.74
N THR A 477 -18.93 1.75 -1.67
CA THR A 477 -19.73 1.87 -2.91
C THR A 477 -20.68 0.69 -3.03
N PHE A 478 -21.83 0.96 -3.62
CA PHE A 478 -22.76 -0.09 -3.96
C PHE A 478 -22.19 -0.97 -5.06
N ARG A 479 -22.34 -2.28 -4.87
CA ARG A 479 -22.09 -3.26 -5.92
C ARG A 479 -23.18 -3.07 -6.96
N ASN A 480 -22.79 -2.85 -8.21
CA ASN A 480 -23.73 -2.91 -9.31
C ASN A 480 -24.06 -4.39 -9.54
N LEU A 481 -25.11 -4.87 -8.88
CA LEU A 481 -25.72 -6.18 -9.11
C LEU A 481 -26.40 -6.17 -10.48
N LYS A 482 -25.62 -6.03 -11.56
CA LYS A 482 -25.96 -6.04 -12.99
C LYS A 482 -27.22 -5.26 -13.48
N LYS A 483 -27.91 -4.46 -12.63
CA LYS A 483 -29.23 -3.79 -12.76
C LYS A 483 -30.42 -4.37 -11.95
N THR A 484 -30.16 -4.80 -10.71
CA THR A 484 -31.10 -5.30 -9.69
C THR A 484 -31.62 -6.69 -10.00
N VAL A 485 -31.15 -7.63 -9.19
CA VAL A 485 -31.32 -9.09 -9.17
C VAL A 485 -32.77 -9.59 -9.04
N GLY A 486 -33.75 -8.75 -9.39
CA GLY A 486 -35.19 -9.03 -9.32
C GLY A 486 -35.81 -8.73 -7.96
N PHE A 487 -35.05 -8.18 -7.01
CA PHE A 487 -35.51 -7.80 -5.67
C PHE A 487 -34.77 -6.57 -5.15
N SER A 488 -35.38 -5.89 -4.20
CA SER A 488 -34.94 -4.67 -3.53
C SER A 488 -34.12 -4.99 -2.27
N PHE A 489 -33.38 -3.98 -1.80
CA PHE A 489 -32.70 -4.05 -0.50
C PHE A 489 -33.67 -4.43 0.64
N LYS A 490 -34.89 -3.87 0.62
CA LYS A 490 -35.92 -4.14 1.62
C LYS A 490 -36.35 -5.61 1.61
N GLU A 491 -36.60 -6.17 0.43
CA GLU A 491 -36.96 -7.59 0.29
C GLU A 491 -35.84 -8.53 0.77
N LEU A 492 -34.56 -8.18 0.51
CA LEU A 492 -33.43 -8.95 1.04
C LEU A 492 -33.35 -8.87 2.58
N THR A 493 -33.53 -7.69 3.17
CA THR A 493 -33.52 -7.51 4.61
C THR A 493 -34.67 -8.30 5.28
N GLU A 494 -35.88 -8.21 4.72
CA GLU A 494 -37.03 -8.99 5.18
C GLU A 494 -36.74 -10.49 5.08
N GLU A 495 -36.21 -10.96 3.95
CA GLU A 495 -35.83 -12.36 3.78
C GLU A 495 -34.79 -12.80 4.82
N LEU A 496 -33.77 -11.98 5.10
CA LEU A 496 -32.73 -12.30 6.09
C LEU A 496 -33.29 -12.45 7.50
N SER A 497 -34.31 -11.67 7.86
CA SER A 497 -34.99 -11.75 9.17
C SER A 497 -35.85 -13.02 9.40
N THR A 498 -36.08 -13.82 8.35
CA THR A 498 -36.85 -15.09 8.45
C THR A 498 -35.96 -16.28 8.83
N LEU A 499 -36.41 -17.53 8.58
CA LEU A 499 -35.70 -18.79 8.87
C LEU A 499 -34.17 -18.69 8.74
N ASN A 500 -33.44 -19.20 9.73
CA ASN A 500 -32.00 -18.98 9.87
C ASN A 500 -31.15 -19.64 8.76
N GLU A 501 -31.64 -20.68 8.08
CA GLU A 501 -30.88 -21.40 7.05
C GLU A 501 -30.80 -20.61 5.73
N LEU A 502 -29.59 -20.43 5.17
CA LEU A 502 -29.43 -19.64 3.94
C LEU A 502 -29.94 -20.34 2.67
N CYS A 503 -29.90 -21.67 2.63
CA CYS A 503 -30.30 -22.43 1.43
C CYS A 503 -31.79 -22.29 1.08
N SER A 504 -32.62 -21.89 2.04
CA SER A 504 -34.06 -21.66 1.86
C SER A 504 -34.40 -20.22 1.46
N LYS A 505 -33.42 -19.31 1.41
CA LYS A 505 -33.59 -17.88 1.06
C LYS A 505 -33.49 -17.67 -0.46
N PRO A 506 -34.61 -17.59 -1.21
CA PRO A 506 -34.61 -17.48 -2.68
C PRO A 506 -33.82 -16.29 -3.24
N HIS A 507 -33.94 -15.08 -2.66
CA HIS A 507 -33.26 -13.90 -3.15
C HIS A 507 -31.76 -14.04 -2.96
N LEU A 508 -31.30 -14.39 -1.74
CA LEU A 508 -29.89 -14.67 -1.50
C LEU A 508 -29.34 -15.79 -2.42
N LYS A 509 -30.08 -16.88 -2.61
CA LYS A 509 -29.67 -18.00 -3.46
C LYS A 509 -29.49 -17.61 -4.93
N SER A 510 -30.23 -16.62 -5.41
CA SER A 510 -30.12 -16.13 -6.80
C SER A 510 -28.82 -15.35 -7.06
N ILE A 511 -28.21 -14.80 -6.01
CA ILE A 511 -27.01 -13.96 -6.11
C ILE A 511 -25.77 -14.57 -5.47
N ALA A 512 -25.92 -15.54 -4.57
CA ALA A 512 -24.83 -16.06 -3.76
C ALA A 512 -24.16 -17.29 -4.37
N LYS A 513 -22.85 -17.39 -4.17
CA LYS A 513 -22.07 -18.57 -4.56
C LYS A 513 -22.58 -19.81 -3.83
N LYS A 514 -22.76 -20.91 -4.56
CA LYS A 514 -23.27 -22.17 -4.01
C LYS A 514 -22.50 -22.67 -2.78
N HIS A 515 -21.17 -22.52 -2.77
CA HIS A 515 -20.35 -22.97 -1.65
C HIS A 515 -20.57 -22.15 -0.37
N VAL A 516 -20.90 -20.86 -0.47
CA VAL A 516 -21.20 -20.00 0.70
C VAL A 516 -22.50 -20.42 1.36
N LEU A 517 -23.49 -20.83 0.57
CA LEU A 517 -24.80 -21.26 1.08
C LEU A 517 -24.75 -22.58 1.86
N ILE A 518 -23.75 -23.42 1.59
CA ILE A 518 -23.62 -24.76 2.17
C ILE A 518 -22.43 -24.90 3.14
N ASP A 519 -21.53 -23.92 3.20
CA ASP A 519 -20.37 -23.97 4.11
C ASP A 519 -20.89 -23.96 5.56
N PRO A 520 -20.48 -24.91 6.41
CA PRO A 520 -20.89 -24.95 7.81
C PRO A 520 -20.68 -23.64 8.58
N LYS A 521 -19.69 -22.83 8.20
CA LYS A 521 -19.36 -21.54 8.82
C LYS A 521 -20.29 -20.41 8.38
N THR A 522 -20.91 -20.49 7.21
CA THR A 522 -21.76 -19.42 6.64
C THR A 522 -23.16 -19.85 6.28
N LYS A 523 -23.54 -21.12 6.43
CA LYS A 523 -24.86 -21.67 6.05
C LYS A 523 -26.05 -21.12 6.85
N THR A 524 -25.80 -20.35 7.91
CA THR A 524 -26.83 -19.65 8.71
C THR A 524 -26.70 -18.14 8.57
N VAL A 525 -27.76 -17.39 8.87
CA VAL A 525 -27.73 -15.91 8.91
C VAL A 525 -26.69 -15.43 9.93
N ASP A 526 -26.63 -16.06 11.10
CA ASP A 526 -25.63 -15.73 12.12
C ASP A 526 -24.20 -15.98 11.62
N GLY A 527 -23.95 -17.13 10.98
CA GLY A 527 -22.64 -17.45 10.44
C GLY A 527 -22.24 -16.52 9.30
N LEU A 528 -23.20 -16.11 8.46
CA LEU A 528 -22.97 -15.13 7.40
C LEU A 528 -22.71 -13.72 7.97
N TYR A 529 -23.43 -13.33 9.01
CA TYR A 529 -23.20 -12.07 9.73
C TYR A 529 -21.81 -12.03 10.33
N ASP A 530 -21.39 -13.06 11.05
CA ASP A 530 -20.04 -13.17 11.61
C ASP A 530 -18.96 -13.11 10.51
N PHE A 531 -19.28 -13.59 9.30
CA PHE A 531 -18.36 -13.59 8.16
C PHE A 531 -18.27 -12.22 7.45
N MET A 532 -19.40 -11.52 7.28
CA MET A 532 -19.48 -10.30 6.47
C MET A 532 -19.53 -8.99 7.26
N VAL A 533 -19.91 -9.06 8.54
CA VAL A 533 -20.14 -7.89 9.40
C VAL A 533 -19.29 -7.98 10.66
N GLY A 534 -19.07 -9.17 11.22
CA GLY A 534 -18.21 -9.35 12.40
C GLY A 534 -16.79 -8.83 12.15
N SER A 535 -16.30 -7.95 13.01
CA SER A 535 -15.00 -7.28 12.93
C SER A 535 -14.80 -6.39 11.69
N GLU A 536 -15.90 -5.89 11.13
CA GLU A 536 -15.96 -4.95 10.01
C GLU A 536 -16.52 -3.59 10.45
N ASP A 537 -16.50 -2.61 9.55
CA ASP A 537 -16.99 -1.24 9.79
C ASP A 537 -18.48 -1.17 10.19
N LEU A 538 -19.30 -2.11 9.74
CA LEU A 538 -20.73 -2.15 10.09
C LEU A 538 -21.03 -2.70 11.48
N GLU A 539 -20.09 -3.43 12.11
CA GLU A 539 -20.32 -4.01 13.43
C GLU A 539 -20.67 -2.92 14.45
N ASP A 540 -19.87 -1.85 14.46
CA ASP A 540 -20.01 -0.73 15.39
C ASP A 540 -21.14 0.25 15.02
N ASN A 541 -21.80 0.08 13.86
CA ASN A 541 -22.90 0.94 13.43
C ASN A 541 -24.15 0.69 14.29
N LYS A 542 -24.50 1.64 15.17
CA LYS A 542 -25.66 1.50 16.08
C LYS A 542 -27.01 1.86 15.44
N ALA A 543 -27.01 2.44 14.24
CA ALA A 543 -28.24 2.89 13.58
C ALA A 543 -28.97 1.78 12.82
N LEU A 544 -28.27 0.69 12.48
CA LEU A 544 -28.80 -0.41 11.68
C LEU A 544 -29.05 -1.67 12.53
N THR A 545 -30.13 -2.38 12.22
CA THR A 545 -30.39 -3.72 12.74
C THR A 545 -29.39 -4.74 12.19
N LYS A 546 -29.35 -5.94 12.80
CA LYS A 546 -28.48 -7.03 12.35
C LYS A 546 -28.68 -7.37 10.86
N ASP A 547 -29.93 -7.49 10.44
CA ASP A 547 -30.29 -7.89 9.09
C ASP A 547 -30.03 -6.77 8.07
N GLU A 548 -30.26 -5.51 8.45
CA GLU A 548 -29.90 -4.36 7.61
C GLU A 548 -28.38 -4.25 7.43
N LYS A 549 -27.59 -4.47 8.48
CA LYS A 549 -26.12 -4.53 8.37
C LYS A 549 -25.70 -5.62 7.41
N LEU A 550 -26.28 -6.81 7.53
CA LEU A 550 -25.96 -7.94 6.66
C LEU A 550 -26.35 -7.65 5.21
N ALA A 551 -27.59 -7.23 4.97
CA ALA A 551 -28.04 -6.83 3.63
C ALA A 551 -27.14 -5.74 3.04
N LEU A 552 -26.72 -4.78 3.84
CA LEU A 552 -25.83 -3.69 3.41
C LEU A 552 -24.43 -4.20 3.09
N ALA A 553 -23.86 -5.11 3.89
CA ALA A 553 -22.59 -5.76 3.60
C ALA A 553 -22.61 -6.56 2.29
N ILE A 554 -23.76 -7.14 1.94
CA ILE A 554 -24.00 -7.81 0.66
C ILE A 554 -24.05 -6.80 -0.48
N TRP A 555 -24.79 -5.71 -0.30
CA TRP A 555 -25.06 -4.72 -1.34
C TRP A 555 -23.90 -3.77 -1.62
N ARG A 556 -23.00 -3.56 -0.65
CA ARG A 556 -21.86 -2.66 -0.79
C ARG A 556 -20.53 -3.40 -0.80
N LYS A 557 -19.50 -2.73 -1.31
CA LYS A 557 -18.11 -3.08 -1.04
C LYS A 557 -17.68 -2.38 0.24
N PRO A 558 -17.02 -3.07 1.19
CA PRO A 558 -16.47 -2.41 2.37
C PRO A 558 -15.34 -1.43 1.97
N PRO A 559 -15.03 -0.46 2.84
CA PRO A 559 -13.80 0.31 2.77
C PRO A 559 -12.57 -0.61 2.71
N SER A 560 -11.55 -0.19 1.97
CA SER A 560 -10.24 -0.84 2.00
C SER A 560 -9.15 0.17 1.65
N PHE A 561 -7.92 -0.07 2.07
CA PHE A 561 -6.80 0.82 1.75
C PHE A 561 -6.53 0.92 0.24
N ALA A 562 -6.80 -0.14 -0.53
CA ALA A 562 -6.77 -0.10 -2.00
C ALA A 562 -7.78 0.92 -2.58
N ARG A 563 -8.89 1.17 -1.89
CA ARG A 563 -9.91 2.14 -2.30
C ARG A 563 -9.59 3.55 -1.82
N VAL A 564 -9.02 3.71 -0.62
CA VAL A 564 -8.42 4.98 -0.15
C VAL A 564 -7.43 5.49 -1.20
N ARG A 565 -6.54 4.61 -1.64
CA ARG A 565 -5.59 4.88 -2.72
C ARG A 565 -6.29 5.37 -3.99
N ARG A 566 -7.35 4.68 -4.40
CA ARG A 566 -8.03 5.00 -5.66
C ARG A 566 -8.69 6.37 -5.61
N VAL A 567 -9.23 6.78 -4.46
CA VAL A 567 -9.71 8.15 -4.24
C VAL A 567 -8.57 9.14 -4.45
N TRP A 568 -7.40 8.89 -3.87
CA TRP A 568 -6.21 9.73 -4.06
C TRP A 568 -5.76 9.81 -5.52
N GLU A 569 -5.62 8.68 -6.20
CA GLU A 569 -5.17 8.63 -7.61
C GLU A 569 -6.18 9.27 -8.55
N THR A 570 -7.48 9.07 -8.31
CA THR A 570 -8.54 9.70 -9.10
C THR A 570 -8.53 11.21 -8.89
N THR A 571 -8.39 11.68 -7.65
CA THR A 571 -8.31 13.10 -7.31
C THR A 571 -7.06 13.75 -7.90
N ARG A 572 -5.92 13.05 -7.85
CA ARG A 572 -4.69 13.48 -8.54
C ARG A 572 -4.94 13.68 -10.02
N LYS A 573 -5.49 12.65 -10.67
CA LYS A 573 -5.69 12.64 -12.11
C LYS A 573 -6.62 13.78 -12.53
N PHE A 574 -7.68 14.03 -11.75
CA PHE A 574 -8.53 15.20 -11.93
C PHE A 574 -7.72 16.51 -11.92
N TRP A 575 -6.78 16.68 -10.98
CA TRP A 575 -5.93 17.87 -10.95
C TRP A 575 -4.93 17.95 -12.12
N ASP A 576 -4.39 16.82 -12.56
CA ASP A 576 -3.53 16.77 -13.74
C ASP A 576 -4.32 17.17 -15.01
N GLU A 577 -5.53 16.63 -15.19
CA GLU A 577 -6.45 16.98 -16.28
C GLU A 577 -6.86 18.46 -16.24
N ALA A 578 -7.26 18.96 -15.06
CA ALA A 578 -7.62 20.36 -14.86
C ALA A 578 -6.44 21.30 -15.17
N LEU A 579 -5.21 20.91 -14.81
CA LEU A 579 -4.01 21.70 -15.12
C LEU A 579 -3.76 21.79 -16.63
N GLU A 580 -3.99 20.71 -17.39
CA GLU A 580 -3.88 20.74 -18.85
C GLU A 580 -4.96 21.60 -19.49
N GLU A 581 -6.21 21.53 -19.01
CA GLU A 581 -7.29 22.41 -19.47
C GLU A 581 -6.97 23.89 -19.19
N ILE A 582 -6.48 24.21 -17.99
CA ILE A 582 -6.07 25.57 -17.62
C ILE A 582 -4.93 26.07 -18.53
N LYS A 583 -3.97 25.22 -18.88
CA LYS A 583 -2.89 25.57 -19.84
C LYS A 583 -3.42 25.81 -21.25
N GLY A 584 -4.51 25.15 -21.65
CA GLY A 584 -5.17 25.39 -22.94
C GLY A 584 -5.82 26.76 -23.04
N VAL A 585 -6.28 27.33 -21.91
CA VAL A 585 -6.93 28.65 -21.86
C VAL A 585 -5.92 29.78 -21.64
N ILE A 586 -4.90 29.56 -20.82
CA ILE A 586 -3.91 30.58 -20.47
C ILE A 586 -2.69 30.43 -21.38
N ASN A 587 -2.36 31.47 -22.17
CA ASN A 587 -1.17 31.49 -23.03
C ASN A 587 0.08 30.94 -22.32
N PRO A 588 0.79 29.99 -22.92
CA PRO A 588 1.98 29.41 -22.31
C PRO A 588 3.07 30.49 -22.19
N ILE A 589 3.35 30.91 -20.95
CA ILE A 589 4.64 31.51 -20.61
C ILE A 589 5.61 30.33 -20.56
N THR A 590 6.63 30.33 -21.41
CA THR A 590 7.77 29.42 -21.27
C THR A 590 8.32 29.58 -19.85
N GLU A 591 8.52 28.48 -19.12
CA GLU A 591 9.12 28.47 -17.77
C GLU A 591 8.18 28.78 -16.59
N ARG A 592 6.96 28.24 -16.56
CA ARG A 592 6.07 28.37 -15.37
C ARG A 592 6.64 27.67 -14.13
N LEU A 593 6.52 28.30 -12.96
CA LEU A 593 6.67 27.63 -11.67
C LEU A 593 5.49 26.67 -11.48
N VAL A 594 5.75 25.36 -11.47
CA VAL A 594 4.73 24.35 -11.18
C VAL A 594 5.04 23.72 -9.83
N LEU A 595 4.33 24.16 -8.79
CA LEU A 595 4.31 23.46 -7.51
C LEU A 595 3.39 22.25 -7.66
N ARG A 596 3.94 21.10 -8.05
CA ARG A 596 3.18 19.85 -8.03
C ARG A 596 3.01 19.40 -6.59
N VAL A 597 1.76 19.18 -6.18
CA VAL A 597 1.51 18.33 -5.01
C VAL A 597 2.06 16.96 -5.38
N ARG A 598 3.08 16.51 -4.64
CA ARG A 598 3.59 15.15 -4.79
C ARG A 598 2.47 14.24 -4.30
N THR A 599 1.82 13.61 -5.24
CA THR A 599 0.77 12.66 -4.93
C THR A 599 1.42 11.38 -4.47
N ASN A 600 1.05 10.95 -3.28
CA ASN A 600 1.81 9.96 -2.53
C ASN A 600 1.90 8.63 -3.28
N ASN A 601 3.04 7.96 -3.13
CA ASN A 601 3.17 6.58 -3.51
C ASN A 601 2.44 5.75 -2.46
N LEU A 602 1.36 5.10 -2.89
CA LEU A 602 0.86 3.90 -2.24
C LEU A 602 1.54 2.71 -2.90
#